data_AF-A0A378PTA2-F1
#
_entry.id   AF-A0A378PTA2-F1
#
_cell.length_a   1.000
_cell.length_b   1.000
_cell.length_c   1.000
_cell.angle_alpha   90.00
_cell.angle_beta   90.00
_cell.angle_gamma   90.00
#
_symmetry.space_group_name_H-M   'P 1'
#
loop_
_entity.id
_entity.type
_entity.pdbx_description
1 polymer ?
#
loop_
_entity_poly.entity_id
_entity_poly.type
_entity_poly.pdbx_seq_one_letter_code
_entity_poly.pdbx_strand_id
1 'polypeptide(L)' 'MTIKDCVKSAMKSFELEDFVYTAEEKEVFNKVANNEISVEEGKAIFMRELTRKYGTKF' A
#
# COMPACT_ATOMS: atom_id res chain seq x y z
N MET A 1 2.46 12.69 15.11
CA MET A 1 2.54 12.15 13.73
C MET A 1 1.31 11.30 13.51
N THR A 2 0.50 11.59 12.50
CA THR A 2 -0.74 10.85 12.21
C THR A 2 -0.47 9.71 11.24
N ILE A 3 -1.31 8.68 11.22
CA ILE A 3 -1.20 7.56 10.26
C ILE A 3 -1.17 8.06 8.80
N LYS A 4 -1.93 9.13 8.50
CA LYS A 4 -1.92 9.80 7.21
C LYS A 4 -0.55 10.32 6.80
N ASP A 5 0.19 10.89 7.75
CA ASP A 5 1.53 11.43 7.51
C ASP A 5 2.56 10.29 7.33
N CYS A 6 2.43 9.22 8.14
CA CYS A 6 3.24 8.01 7.98
C CYS A 6 3.05 7.36 6.60
N VAL A 7 1.79 7.19 6.14
CA VAL A 7 1.49 6.58 4.84
C VAL A 7 2.03 7.43 3.69
N LYS A 8 1.83 8.76 3.73
CA LYS A 8 2.38 9.66 2.71
C LYS A 8 3.89 9.64 2.65
N SER A 9 4.56 9.65 3.82
CA SER A 9 6.01 9.58 3.89
C SER A 9 6.54 8.26 3.31
N ALA A 10 5.91 7.14 3.68
CA ALA A 10 6.25 5.83 3.14
C ALA A 10 6.10 5.80 1.61
N MET A 11 4.94 6.21 1.07
CA MET A 11 4.71 6.25 -0.38
C MET A 11 5.79 7.08 -1.10
N LYS A 12 6.12 8.25 -0.56
CA LYS A 12 7.12 9.13 -1.16
C LYS A 12 8.52 8.52 -1.17
N SER A 13 8.89 7.76 -0.14
CA SER A 13 10.18 7.05 -0.12
C SER A 13 10.31 6.04 -1.25
N PHE A 14 9.25 5.26 -1.52
CA PHE A 14 9.27 4.29 -2.62
C PHE A 14 9.17 4.97 -4.00
N GLU A 15 8.43 6.07 -4.13
CA GLU A 15 8.42 6.87 -5.38
C GLU A 15 9.81 7.41 -5.74
N LEU A 16 10.68 7.69 -4.76
CA LEU A 16 12.07 8.10 -4.99
C LEU A 16 12.95 6.94 -5.51
N GLU A 17 12.54 5.70 -5.31
CA GLU A 17 13.20 4.49 -5.82
C GLU A 17 12.66 4.06 -7.21
N ASP A 18 11.98 4.97 -7.92
CA ASP A 18 11.32 4.71 -9.22
C ASP A 18 10.16 3.69 -9.13
N PHE A 19 9.67 3.42 -7.91
CA PHE A 19 8.54 2.50 -7.72
C PHE A 19 7.23 3.20 -8.10
N VAL A 20 6.58 2.69 -9.15
CA VAL A 20 5.28 3.18 -9.60
C VAL A 20 4.15 2.35 -8.99
N TYR A 21 3.47 2.92 -8.01
CA TYR A 21 2.24 2.33 -7.47
C TYR A 21 1.12 2.28 -8.52
N THR A 22 0.41 1.16 -8.58
CA THR A 22 -0.83 1.07 -9.36
C THR A 22 -1.93 1.92 -8.75
N ALA A 23 -2.98 2.19 -9.53
CA ALA A 23 -4.16 2.89 -9.03
C ALA A 23 -4.81 2.17 -7.83
N GLU A 24 -4.82 0.83 -7.86
CA GLU A 24 -5.35 -0.01 -6.78
C GLU A 24 -4.53 0.12 -5.50
N GLU A 25 -3.19 0.10 -5.62
CA GLU A 25 -2.28 0.28 -4.49
C GLU A 25 -2.45 1.67 -3.85
N LYS A 26 -2.56 2.72 -4.66
CA LYS A 26 -2.83 4.09 -4.18
C LYS A 26 -4.17 4.20 -3.47
N GLU A 27 -5.21 3.51 -3.95
CA GLU A 27 -6.51 3.50 -3.31
C GLU A 27 -6.46 2.84 -1.92
N VAL A 28 -5.76 1.72 -1.78
CA VAL A 28 -5.56 1.05 -0.48
C VAL A 28 -4.81 1.94 0.49
N PHE A 29 -3.72 2.59 0.07
CA PHE A 29 -3.00 3.53 0.92
C PHE A 29 -3.87 4.72 1.34
N ASN A 30 -4.70 5.24 0.44
CA ASN A 30 -5.61 6.33 0.77
C ASN A 30 -6.66 5.91 1.83
N LYS A 31 -7.22 4.71 1.70
CA LYS A 31 -8.14 4.13 2.71
C LYS A 31 -7.47 3.96 4.07
N VAL A 32 -6.23 3.46 4.12
CA VAL A 32 -5.44 3.37 5.36
C VAL A 32 -5.19 4.77 5.94
N ALA A 33 -4.80 5.72 5.09
CA ALA A 33 -4.51 7.09 5.50
C ALA A 33 -5.74 7.83 6.06
N ASN A 34 -6.95 7.48 5.62
CA ASN A 34 -8.21 8.01 6.12
C ASN A 34 -8.79 7.22 7.30
N ASN A 35 -8.09 6.19 7.82
CA ASN A 35 -8.62 5.25 8.82
C ASN A 35 -9.91 4.52 8.37
N GLU A 36 -10.16 4.41 7.06
CA GLU A 36 -11.27 3.62 6.53
C GLU A 36 -11.00 2.12 6.68
N ILE A 37 -9.72 1.73 6.64
CA ILE A 37 -9.25 0.37 6.91
C ILE A 37 -8.01 0.42 7.81
N SER A 38 -7.79 -0.65 8.58
CA SER A 38 -6.59 -0.80 9.41
C SER A 38 -5.35 -1.09 8.57
N VAL A 39 -4.16 -0.80 9.11
CA VAL A 39 -2.87 -1.12 8.47
C VAL A 39 -2.75 -2.61 8.16
N GLU A 40 -3.25 -3.48 9.05
CA GLU A 40 -3.27 -4.93 8.85
C GLU A 40 -4.15 -5.36 7.67
N GLU A 41 -5.32 -4.73 7.50
CA GLU A 41 -6.19 -4.98 6.35
C GLU A 41 -5.55 -4.49 5.05
N GLY A 42 -4.95 -3.30 5.06
CA GLY A 42 -4.18 -2.80 3.93
C GLY A 42 -3.06 -3.78 3.54
N LYS A 43 -2.32 -4.32 4.52
CA LYS A 43 -1.28 -5.32 4.29
C LYS A 43 -1.83 -6.62 3.70
N ALA A 44 -2.98 -7.09 4.17
CA ALA A 44 -3.63 -8.28 3.64
C ALA A 44 -4.05 -8.10 2.17
N ILE A 45 -4.59 -6.93 1.82
CA ILE A 45 -4.94 -6.57 0.43
C ILE A 45 -3.68 -6.55 -0.44
N PHE A 46 -2.61 -5.90 0.02
CA PHE A 46 -1.32 -5.89 -0.67
C PHE A 46 -0.74 -7.29 -0.87
N MET A 47 -0.72 -8.13 0.17
CA MET A 47 -0.24 -9.50 0.05
C MET A 47 -1.06 -10.32 -0.93
N ARG A 48 -2.39 -10.13 -0.96
CA ARG A 48 -3.26 -10.82 -1.91
C ARG A 48 -2.99 -10.38 -3.34
N GLU A 49 -2.85 -9.09 -3.59
CA GLU A 49 -2.56 -8.55 -4.92
C GLU A 49 -1.14 -8.90 -5.39
N LEU A 50 -0.13 -8.83 -4.51
CA LEU A 50 1.23 -9.32 -4.80
C LEU A 50 1.22 -10.82 -5.10
N THR A 51 0.48 -11.63 -4.34
CA THR A 51 0.33 -13.06 -4.61
C THR A 51 -0.36 -13.32 -5.93
N ARG A 52 -1.34 -12.48 -6.31
CA ARG A 52 -2.04 -12.60 -7.60
C ARG A 52 -1.17 -12.18 -8.79
N LYS A 53 -0.35 -11.14 -8.62
CA LYS A 53 0.44 -10.51 -9.67
C LYS A 53 1.80 -11.18 -9.89
N TYR A 54 2.43 -11.61 -8.80
CA TYR A 54 3.74 -12.27 -8.81
C TYR A 54 3.66 -13.77 -8.50
N GLY A 55 2.46 -14.28 -8.19
CA GLY A 55 2.10 -15.69 -8.25
C GLY A 55 3.26 -16.63 -8.01
N THR A 56 3.73 -16.70 -6.77
CA THR A 56 4.72 -17.70 -6.37
C THR A 56 4.11 -19.05 -6.67
N LYS A 57 4.62 -19.67 -7.73
CA LYS A 57 4.51 -21.09 -8.01
C LYS A 57 5.24 -21.79 -6.86
N PHE A 58 4.50 -22.12 -5.80
CA PHE A 58 4.94 -23.12 -4.83
C PHE A 58 4.82 -24.50 -5.46
#